data_AF-A0A7X7VEF3-F1
#
_entry.id   AF-A0A7X7VEF3-F1
#
_cell.length_a   1.000
_cell.length_b   1.000
_cell.length_c   1.000
_cell.angle_alpha   90.00
_cell.angle_beta   90.00
_cell.angle_gamma   90.00
#
_symmetry.space_group_name_H-M   'P 1'
#
loop_
_entity.id
_entity.type
_entity.pdbx_description
1 polymer ?
#
loop_
_entity_poly.entity_id
_entity_poly.type
_entity_poly.pdbx_seq_one_letter_code
_entity_poly.pdbx_strand_id
1 'polypeptide(L)'
;AGGRPVVAAPGAPVFLSGAVDLLFEEEDGWVIADYKTDRLPAVLAGAGAADREAALAGLVALHAPQVRLYARFWRGLTGEPVKEAGLYFTAFDRWVVLPD
;
A
#
# COMPACT_ATOMS: atom_id res chain seq x y z
N ALA A 1 -6.63 12.51 -12.62
CA ALA A 1 -6.07 11.82 -13.80
C ALA A 1 -7.16 11.66 -14.85
N GLY A 2 -7.10 12.44 -15.93
CA GLY A 2 -8.04 12.38 -17.06
C GLY A 2 -7.40 11.68 -18.24
N GLY A 3 -7.44 10.34 -18.26
CA GLY A 3 -7.00 9.55 -19.40
C GLY A 3 -8.17 9.25 -20.33
N ARG A 4 -7.96 9.31 -21.65
CA ARG A 4 -8.93 8.79 -22.63
C ARG A 4 -9.14 7.29 -22.37
N PRO A 5 -10.38 6.77 -22.49
CA PRO A 5 -10.61 5.33 -22.41
C PRO A 5 -9.77 4.61 -23.47
N VAL A 6 -8.94 3.66 -23.03
CA VAL A 6 -8.19 2.78 -23.92
C VAL A 6 -9.06 1.55 -24.20
N VAL A 7 -9.40 1.31 -25.47
CA VAL A 7 -10.01 0.05 -25.89
C VAL A 7 -8.88 -0.96 -26.10
N ALA A 8 -8.78 -1.95 -25.22
CA ALA A 8 -7.80 -3.01 -25.38
C ALA A 8 -8.12 -3.85 -26.63
N ALA A 9 -7.14 -4.08 -27.49
CA ALA A 9 -7.30 -5.03 -28.59
C ALA A 9 -7.41 -6.47 -28.02
N PRO A 10 -8.21 -7.35 -28.62
CA PRO A 10 -8.27 -8.75 -28.21
C PRO A 10 -6.87 -9.38 -28.18
N GLY A 11 -6.48 -9.94 -27.03
CA GLY A 11 -5.17 -10.58 -26.84
C GLY A 11 -4.00 -9.64 -26.55
N ALA A 12 -4.20 -8.32 -26.47
CA ALA A 12 -3.15 -7.40 -26.06
C ALA A 12 -2.73 -7.65 -24.59
N PRO A 13 -1.43 -7.61 -24.27
CA PRO A 13 -0.97 -7.74 -22.89
C PRO A 13 -1.45 -6.55 -22.05
N VAL A 14 -1.72 -6.80 -20.77
CA VAL A 14 -2.03 -5.74 -19.80
C VAL A 14 -0.71 -5.20 -19.25
N PHE A 15 -0.48 -3.91 -19.40
CA PHE A 15 0.62 -3.21 -18.75
C PHE A 15 0.14 -2.59 -17.43
N LEU A 16 0.58 -3.16 -16.31
CA LEU A 16 0.33 -2.59 -14.99
C LEU A 16 1.52 -1.70 -14.60
N SER A 17 1.22 -0.45 -14.26
CA SER A 17 2.22 0.54 -13.81
C SER A 17 1.76 1.21 -12.53
N GLY A 18 2.73 1.67 -11.75
CA GLY A 18 2.53 2.38 -10.50
C GLY A 18 3.84 3.04 -10.05
N ALA A 19 3.77 3.78 -8.94
CA ALA A 19 4.93 4.42 -8.32
C ALA A 19 4.97 4.02 -6.84
N VAL A 20 6.13 3.58 -6.36
CA VAL A 20 6.38 3.37 -4.94
C VAL A 20 6.70 4.72 -4.32
N ASP A 21 6.03 5.08 -3.22
CA ASP A 21 6.25 6.37 -2.57
C ASP A 21 7.66 6.48 -1.97
N LEU A 22 8.08 5.46 -1.20
CA LEU A 22 9.41 5.37 -0.63
C LEU A 22 9.92 3.94 -0.61
N LEU A 23 11.18 3.79 -1.02
CA LEU A 23 11.93 2.55 -1.01
C LEU A 23 13.36 2.84 -0.55
N PHE A 24 13.83 2.12 0.47
CA PHE A 24 15.19 2.28 0.99
C PHE A 24 15.76 0.93 1.43
N GLU A 25 17.08 0.83 1.40
CA GLU A 25 17.82 -0.39 1.73
C GLU A 25 18.28 -0.34 3.19
N GLU A 26 18.11 -1.45 3.90
CA GLU A 26 18.74 -1.74 5.19
C GLU A 26 19.63 -2.99 5.05
N GLU A 27 20.40 -3.32 6.09
CA GLU A 27 21.38 -4.43 6.08
C GLU A 27 20.81 -5.78 5.57
N ASP A 28 19.54 -6.06 5.86
CA ASP A 28 18.88 -7.34 5.54
C ASP A 28 17.92 -7.26 4.34
N GLY A 29 17.87 -6.14 3.62
CA GLY A 29 17.06 -5.97 2.42
C GLY A 29 16.21 -4.70 2.40
N TRP A 30 15.32 -4.64 1.41
CA TRP A 30 14.57 -3.43 1.10
C TRP A 30 13.33 -3.25 1.96
N VAL A 31 13.08 -2.00 2.35
CA VAL A 31 11.87 -1.57 3.03
C VAL A 31 11.02 -0.72 2.08
N ILE A 32 9.75 -1.10 1.90
CA ILE A 32 8.77 -0.33 1.15
C ILE A 32 7.84 0.38 2.12
N ALA A 33 7.75 1.70 2.02
CA ALA A 33 6.78 2.51 2.75
C ALA A 33 5.84 3.24 1.78
N ASP A 34 4.54 3.08 2.00
CA ASP A 34 3.49 3.77 1.26
C ASP A 34 2.71 4.69 2.22
N TYR A 35 2.54 5.96 1.85
CA TYR A 35 1.98 6.99 2.72
C TYR A 35 0.50 7.18 2.45
N LYS A 36 -0.31 7.03 3.50
CA LYS A 36 -1.76 7.23 3.42
C LYS A 36 -2.21 8.43 4.24
N THR A 37 -3.07 9.25 3.65
CA THR A 37 -3.67 10.45 4.27
C THR A 37 -5.08 10.20 4.78
N ASP A 38 -5.58 8.97 4.65
CA ASP A 38 -6.90 8.53 5.10
C ASP A 38 -7.15 8.94 6.55
N ARG A 39 -8.40 9.33 6.84
CA ARG A 39 -8.88 9.68 8.17
C ARG A 39 -10.00 8.74 8.54
N LEU A 40 -10.15 8.46 9.84
CA LEU A 40 -11.31 7.72 10.32
C LEU A 40 -12.59 8.54 10.08
N PRO A 41 -13.71 7.91 9.72
CA PRO A 41 -15.00 8.58 9.60
C PRO A 41 -15.35 9.41 10.84
N ALA A 42 -15.92 10.60 10.65
CA ALA A 42 -16.26 11.51 11.75
C ALA A 42 -17.23 10.87 12.78
N VAL A 43 -18.08 9.93 12.35
CA VAL A 43 -18.97 9.17 13.23
C VAL A 43 -18.21 8.36 14.31
N LEU A 44 -16.93 8.06 14.08
CA LEU A 44 -16.08 7.36 15.04
C LEU A 44 -15.33 8.29 16.01
N ALA A 45 -15.58 9.60 16.00
CA ALA A 45 -14.88 10.55 16.87
C ALA A 45 -15.07 10.27 18.37
N GLY A 46 -16.22 9.70 18.76
CA GLY A 46 -16.50 9.24 20.12
C GLY A 46 -16.48 7.72 20.31
N ALA A 47 -16.08 6.97 19.27
CA ALA A 47 -16.08 5.51 19.31
C ALA A 47 -14.94 4.96 20.17
N GLY A 48 -15.14 3.75 20.70
CA GLY A 48 -14.15 3.08 21.53
C GLY A 48 -12.89 2.69 20.74
N ALA A 49 -11.83 2.33 21.47
CA ALA A 49 -10.57 1.89 20.86
C ALA A 49 -10.77 0.72 19.88
N ALA A 50 -11.65 -0.24 20.21
CA ALA A 50 -11.95 -1.39 19.37
C ALA A 50 -12.56 -1.01 18.01
N ASP A 51 -13.52 -0.08 18.00
CA ASP A 51 -14.17 0.38 16.75
C ASP A 51 -13.19 1.12 15.84
N ARG A 52 -12.30 1.90 16.45
CA ARG A 52 -11.25 2.64 15.72
C ARG A 52 -10.21 1.69 15.12
N GLU A 53 -9.84 0.64 15.85
CA GLU A 53 -8.94 -0.40 15.36
C GLU A 53 -9.58 -1.20 14.21
N ALA A 54 -10.87 -1.54 14.33
CA ALA A 54 -11.61 -2.19 13.24
C ALA A 54 -11.67 -1.32 11.97
N ALA A 55 -11.87 -0.01 12.14
CA ALA A 55 -11.86 0.91 11.01
C ALA A 55 -10.46 1.06 10.38
N LEU A 56 -9.40 1.11 11.19
CA LEU A 56 -8.02 1.08 10.69
C LEU A 56 -7.73 -0.22 9.92
N ALA A 57 -8.16 -1.37 10.43
CA ALA A 57 -8.01 -2.65 9.73
C ALA A 57 -8.70 -2.65 8.35
N GLY A 58 -9.85 -1.98 8.22
CA GLY A 58 -10.51 -1.76 6.94
C GLY A 58 -9.67 -0.93 5.96
N LEU A 59 -9.03 0.14 6.43
CA LEU A 59 -8.11 0.94 5.61
C LEU A 59 -6.86 0.15 5.20
N VAL A 60 -6.32 -0.66 6.11
CA VAL A 60 -5.20 -1.56 5.81
C VAL A 60 -5.61 -2.55 4.72
N ALA A 61 -6.78 -3.18 4.82
CA ALA A 61 -7.28 -4.13 3.83
C ALA A 61 -7.50 -3.48 2.46
N LEU A 62 -7.93 -2.22 2.41
CA LEU A 62 -8.11 -1.47 1.16
C LEU A 62 -6.78 -1.25 0.44
N HIS A 63 -5.72 -0.91 1.17
CA HIS A 63 -4.45 -0.47 0.59
C HIS A 63 -3.38 -1.57 0.49
N ALA A 64 -3.46 -2.63 1.30
CA ALA A 64 -2.47 -3.70 1.33
C ALA A 64 -2.21 -4.37 -0.04
N PRO A 65 -3.21 -4.63 -0.90
CA PRO A 65 -2.96 -5.25 -2.21
C PRO A 65 -1.99 -4.46 -3.09
N GLN A 66 -2.03 -3.12 -3.02
CA GLN A 66 -1.14 -2.24 -3.79
C GLN A 66 0.32 -2.41 -3.35
N VAL A 67 0.57 -2.37 -2.05
CA VAL A 67 1.92 -2.50 -1.50
C VAL A 67 2.48 -3.91 -1.72
N ARG A 68 1.64 -4.95 -1.63
CA ARG A 68 2.03 -6.33 -1.98
C ARG A 68 2.44 -6.46 -3.45
N LEU A 69 1.76 -5.75 -4.36
CA LEU A 69 2.17 -5.69 -5.77
C LEU A 69 3.54 -5.04 -5.93
N TYR A 70 3.82 -3.95 -5.20
CA TYR A 70 5.14 -3.31 -5.20
C TYR A 70 6.23 -4.28 -4.74
N ALA A 71 6.04 -4.96 -3.61
CA ALA A 71 7.02 -5.91 -3.10
C ALA A 71 7.25 -7.08 -4.09
N ARG A 72 6.17 -7.63 -4.66
CA ARG A 72 6.25 -8.68 -5.67
C ARG A 72 7.00 -8.22 -6.92
N PHE A 73 6.72 -7.01 -7.42
CA PHE A 73 7.39 -6.48 -8.60
C PHE A 73 8.85 -6.13 -8.32
N TRP A 74 9.17 -5.58 -7.17
CA TRP A 74 10.55 -5.32 -6.77
C TRP A 74 11.37 -6.61 -6.78
N ARG A 75 10.91 -7.63 -6.06
CA ARG A 75 11.53 -8.96 -6.03
C ARG A 75 11.69 -9.55 -7.43
N GLY A 76 10.66 -9.45 -8.26
CA GLY A 76 10.67 -10.01 -9.62
C GLY A 76 11.55 -9.26 -10.63
N LEU A 77 11.70 -7.94 -10.48
CA LEU A 77 12.47 -7.10 -11.39
C LEU A 77 13.96 -7.06 -11.02
N THR A 78 14.28 -7.07 -9.73
CA THR A 78 15.65 -6.88 -9.21
C THR A 78 16.30 -8.17 -8.72
N GLY A 79 15.50 -9.14 -8.28
CA GLY A 79 15.99 -10.32 -7.55
C GLY A 79 16.30 -10.05 -6.07
N GLU A 80 16.13 -8.82 -5.58
CA GLU A 80 16.49 -8.43 -4.22
C GLU A 80 15.33 -8.67 -3.24
N PRO A 81 15.64 -9.07 -1.99
CA PRO A 81 14.61 -9.30 -0.99
C PRO A 81 14.01 -7.98 -0.50
N VAL A 82 12.68 -7.97 -0.34
CA VAL A 82 11.98 -6.97 0.46
C VAL A 82 11.83 -7.56 1.86
N LYS A 83 12.45 -6.95 2.86
CA LYS A 83 12.38 -7.42 4.26
C LYS A 83 11.11 -6.95 4.96
N GLU A 84 10.61 -5.77 4.59
CA GLU A 84 9.45 -5.15 5.22
C GLU A 84 8.69 -4.31 4.20
N ALA A 85 7.37 -4.38 4.23
CA ALA A 85 6.52 -3.51 3.46
C ALA A 85 5.36 -3.05 4.33
N GLY A 86 5.01 -1.78 4.28
CA GLY A 86 4.00 -1.25 5.19
C GLY A 86 3.34 0.04 4.73
N LEU A 87 2.32 0.39 5.48
CA LEU A 87 1.52 1.60 5.30
C LEU A 87 1.81 2.56 6.45
N TYR A 88 2.19 3.80 6.13
CA TYR A 88 2.27 4.86 7.10
C TYR A 88 1.05 5.79 6.99
N PHE A 89 0.16 5.71 7.97
CA PHE A 89 -1.02 6.56 8.05
C PHE A 89 -0.70 7.88 8.75
N THR A 90 -0.48 8.91 7.94
CA THR A 90 -0.08 10.25 8.39
C THR A 90 -1.09 10.93 9.31
N ALA A 91 -2.40 10.68 9.15
CA ALA A 91 -3.43 11.25 10.01
C ALA A 91 -3.51 10.59 11.40
N PHE A 92 -2.89 9.42 11.56
CA PHE A 92 -2.89 8.65 12.81
C PHE A 92 -1.51 8.56 13.45
N ASP A 93 -0.45 8.98 12.75
CA ASP A 93 0.95 8.75 13.14
C ASP A 93 1.21 7.26 13.42
N ARG A 94 0.81 6.41 12.45
CA ARG A 94 0.84 4.95 12.61
C ARG A 94 1.48 4.25 11.42
N TRP A 95 2.53 3.50 11.73
CA TRP A 95 3.10 2.47 10.85
C TRP A 95 2.35 1.15 11.02
N VAL A 96 1.97 0.53 9.91
CA VAL A 96 1.39 -0.81 9.88
C VAL A 96 2.20 -1.66 8.92
N VAL A 97 2.97 -2.60 9.47
CA VAL A 97 3.66 -3.63 8.69
C VAL A 97 2.63 -4.58 8.08
N LEU A 98 2.78 -4.85 6.79
CA LEU A 98 2.00 -5.85 6.09
C LEU A 98 2.74 -7.18 6.16
N PRO A 99 2.08 -8.28 6.58
CA PRO A 99 2.68 -9.59 6.49
C PRO A 99 2.89 -9.95 5.01
N ASP A 100 3.97 -10.65 4.69
CA ASP A 100 4.24 -11.13 3.33
C ASP A 100 3.09 -11.95 2.73
#